data_AF-A0A8X6YSZ1-F1
#
_entry.id   AF-A0A8X6YSZ1-F1
#
_cell.length_a   1.000
_cell.length_b   1.000
_cell.length_c   1.000
_cell.angle_alpha   90.00
_cell.angle_beta   90.00
_cell.angle_gamma   90.00
#
_symmetry.space_group_name_H-M   'P 1'
#
loop_
_entity.id
_entity.type
_entity.pdbx_description
1 polymer ?
#
loop_
_entity_poly.entity_id
_entity_poly.type
_entity_poly.pdbx_seq_one_letter_code
_entity_poly.pdbx_strand_id
1 'polypeptide(L)'
;MDLIPFWQKELTPEVIKKAELDLGETPAVKEQALQELRKLIVSEEGFEIPTDESFLLRFLRAKKYDANRSFKCLKNYYHLKSKYPEMFNKTPLEVKDILEKNIYYVTKKRGYEGEGVLVVLIRNPKQIFASIQFFSRFIKI
;
A
#
# COMPACT_ATOMS: atom_id res chain seq x y z
N MET A 1 7.71 -26.44 -4.02
CA MET A 1 6.91 -25.69 -3.03
C MET A 1 5.69 -25.15 -3.73
N ASP A 2 4.51 -25.27 -3.11
CA ASP A 2 3.27 -24.75 -3.67
C ASP A 2 3.10 -23.27 -3.37
N LEU A 3 2.47 -22.54 -4.30
CA LEU A 3 2.14 -21.13 -4.12
C LEU A 3 1.04 -20.93 -3.07
N ILE A 4 1.20 -19.89 -2.24
CA ILE A 4 0.34 -19.57 -1.09
C ILE A 4 -1.03 -19.03 -1.58
N PRO A 5 -2.17 -19.32 -0.91
CA PRO A 5 -3.47 -18.75 -1.27
C PRO A 5 -3.51 -17.23 -1.14
N PHE A 6 -4.35 -16.55 -1.95
CA PHE A 6 -4.48 -15.09 -1.93
C PHE A 6 -4.91 -14.52 -0.57
N TRP A 7 -5.87 -15.17 0.09
CA TRP A 7 -6.33 -14.83 1.43
C TRP A 7 -5.84 -15.85 2.45
N GLN A 8 -5.28 -15.36 3.54
CA GLN A 8 -5.03 -16.11 4.77
C GLN A 8 -5.70 -15.35 5.91
N LYS A 9 -6.40 -16.09 6.78
CA LYS A 9 -7.13 -15.49 7.91
C LYS A 9 -6.18 -15.03 9.01
N GLU A 10 -5.09 -15.76 9.21
CA GLU A 10 -4.13 -15.54 10.29
C GLU A 10 -2.69 -15.54 9.73
N LEU A 11 -1.79 -14.84 10.43
CA LEU A 11 -0.37 -14.82 10.09
C LEU A 11 0.26 -16.14 10.55
N THR A 12 0.99 -16.81 9.66
CA THR A 12 1.72 -18.02 10.05
C THR A 12 2.94 -17.66 10.91
N PRO A 13 3.44 -18.58 11.75
CA PRO A 13 4.65 -18.34 12.55
C PRO A 13 5.86 -17.92 11.72
N GLU A 14 5.97 -18.43 10.50
CA GLU A 14 7.06 -18.09 9.56
C GLU A 14 6.98 -16.62 9.13
N VAL A 15 5.78 -16.12 8.83
CA VAL A 15 5.57 -14.71 8.45
C VAL A 15 5.85 -13.79 9.64
N ILE A 16 5.43 -14.18 10.85
CA ILE A 16 5.72 -13.41 12.07
C ILE A 16 7.23 -13.32 12.29
N LYS A 17 7.93 -14.45 12.22
CA LYS A 17 9.39 -14.51 12.36
C LYS A 17 10.10 -13.69 11.28
N LYS A 18 9.61 -13.73 10.03
CA LYS A 18 10.14 -12.90 8.95
C LYS A 18 9.95 -11.41 9.22
N ALA A 19 8.77 -10.99 9.71
CA ALA A 19 8.52 -9.60 10.07
C ALA A 19 9.45 -9.12 11.20
N GLU A 20 9.73 -9.98 12.19
CA GLU A 20 10.70 -9.71 13.24
C GLU A 20 12.12 -9.52 12.66
N LEU A 21 12.56 -10.42 11.78
CA LEU A 21 13.90 -10.35 11.16
C LEU A 21 14.08 -9.17 10.20
N ASP A 22 13.12 -8.94 9.31
CA ASP A 22 13.24 -7.97 8.21
C ASP A 22 12.94 -6.53 8.65
N LEU A 23 12.01 -6.39 9.60
CA LEU A 23 11.42 -5.11 10.03
C LEU A 23 11.71 -4.77 11.50
N GLY A 24 12.19 -5.72 12.31
CA GLY A 24 12.27 -5.56 13.76
C GLY A 24 10.90 -5.59 14.45
N GLU A 25 9.88 -6.18 13.81
CA GLU A 25 8.51 -6.20 14.35
C GLU A 25 8.40 -7.11 15.59
N THR A 26 8.43 -6.52 16.78
CA THR A 26 8.06 -7.17 18.05
C THR A 26 6.82 -6.50 18.66
N PRO A 27 6.12 -7.13 19.61
CA PRO A 27 4.97 -6.49 20.29
C PRO A 27 5.32 -5.13 20.91
N ALA A 28 6.51 -5.01 21.53
CA ALA A 28 6.97 -3.77 22.15
C ALA A 28 7.27 -2.68 21.12
N VAL A 29 8.04 -3.01 20.07
CA VAL A 29 8.36 -2.06 18.98
C VAL A 29 7.08 -1.58 18.28
N LYS A 30 6.13 -2.50 18.09
CA LYS A 30 4.84 -2.20 17.48
C LYS A 30 4.04 -1.19 18.28
N GLU A 31 3.86 -1.44 19.58
CA GLU A 31 3.12 -0.54 20.47
C GLU A 31 3.79 0.83 20.55
N GLN A 32 5.12 0.86 20.76
CA GLN A 32 5.88 2.10 20.85
C GLN A 32 5.74 2.94 19.57
N ALA A 33 5.99 2.35 18.40
CA ALA A 33 5.97 3.09 17.15
C ALA A 33 4.56 3.55 16.75
N LEU A 34 3.51 2.80 17.12
CA LEU A 34 2.12 3.23 16.96
C LEU A 34 1.83 4.47 17.81
N GLN A 35 2.24 4.47 19.08
CA GLN A 35 2.09 5.62 19.95
C GLN A 35 2.85 6.84 19.43
N GLU A 36 4.10 6.67 19.00
CA GLU A 36 4.91 7.74 18.42
C GLU A 36 4.28 8.31 17.15
N LEU A 37 3.83 7.45 16.22
CA LEU A 37 3.18 7.90 15.00
C LEU A 37 1.85 8.64 15.29
N ARG A 38 1.05 8.16 16.24
CA ARG A 38 -0.18 8.86 16.67
C ARG A 38 0.13 10.23 17.27
N LYS A 39 1.18 10.36 18.08
CA LYS A 39 1.63 11.66 18.62
C LYS A 39 2.02 12.62 17.50
N LEU A 40 2.78 12.14 16.50
CA LEU A 40 3.16 12.96 15.34
C LEU A 40 1.94 13.45 14.56
N ILE A 41 0.94 12.59 14.35
CA ILE A 41 -0.31 12.95 13.67
C ILE A 41 -1.06 14.02 14.45
N VAL A 42 -1.25 13.84 15.77
CA VAL A 42 -1.98 14.81 16.61
C VAL A 42 -1.23 16.15 16.72
N SER A 43 0.10 16.13 16.66
CA SER A 43 0.90 17.36 16.71
C SER A 43 0.89 18.18 15.40
N GLU A 44 0.42 17.60 14.29
CA GLU A 44 0.35 18.28 13.00
C GLU A 44 -1.01 18.95 12.82
N GLU A 45 -0.99 20.28 12.87
CA GLU A 45 -2.20 21.09 12.72
C GLU A 45 -2.89 20.84 11.36
N GLY A 46 -4.21 20.63 11.39
CA GLY A 46 -5.01 20.40 10.19
C GLY A 46 -4.84 19.02 9.55
N PHE A 47 -4.14 18.08 10.20
CA PHE A 47 -3.94 16.72 9.67
C PHE A 47 -4.83 15.68 10.38
N GLU A 48 -6.13 15.80 10.16
CA GLU A 48 -7.14 14.90 10.74
C GLU A 48 -7.38 13.67 9.86
N ILE A 49 -6.89 12.52 10.32
CA ILE A 49 -6.96 11.25 9.59
C ILE A 49 -7.31 10.07 10.51
N PRO A 50 -7.81 8.94 9.97
CA PRO A 50 -7.98 7.72 10.74
C PRO A 50 -6.65 7.24 11.35
N THR A 51 -6.68 6.84 12.62
CA THR A 51 -5.53 6.35 13.40
C THR A 51 -5.68 4.89 13.84
N ASP A 52 -6.56 4.15 13.16
CA ASP A 52 -6.74 2.71 13.34
C ASP A 52 -5.41 1.98 13.23
N GLU A 53 -5.16 1.05 14.15
CA GLU A 53 -3.90 0.31 14.19
C GLU A 53 -3.60 -0.38 12.86
N SER A 54 -4.59 -1.09 12.29
CA SER A 54 -4.41 -1.82 11.03
C SER A 54 -4.09 -0.93 9.83
N PHE A 55 -4.50 0.35 9.88
CA PHE A 55 -4.18 1.34 8.86
C PHE A 55 -2.77 1.88 9.05
N LEU A 56 -2.41 2.30 10.27
CA LEU A 56 -1.09 2.85 10.60
C LEU A 56 0.03 1.82 10.44
N LEU A 57 -0.22 0.54 10.77
CA LEU A 57 0.76 -0.54 10.60
C LEU A 57 1.24 -0.69 9.15
N ARG A 58 0.44 -0.30 8.16
CA ARG A 58 0.87 -0.35 6.74
C ARG A 58 2.06 0.58 6.50
N PHE A 59 2.03 1.77 7.08
CA PHE A 59 3.09 2.77 6.95
C PHE A 59 4.31 2.41 7.81
N LEU A 60 4.07 1.97 9.04
CA LEU A 60 5.13 1.52 9.95
C LEU A 60 5.92 0.35 9.34
N ARG A 61 5.24 -0.69 8.85
CA ARG A 61 5.92 -1.82 8.19
C ARG A 61 6.69 -1.39 6.95
N ALA A 62 6.11 -0.53 6.11
CA ALA A 62 6.77 0.00 4.92
C ALA A 62 8.04 0.83 5.23
N LYS A 63 8.19 1.31 6.46
CA LYS A 63 9.33 2.10 6.94
C LYS A 63 10.08 1.46 8.10
N LYS A 64 9.95 0.13 8.27
CA LYS A 64 10.66 -0.66 9.29
C LYS A 64 10.51 -0.06 10.69
N TYR A 65 9.28 0.30 11.05
CA TYR A 65 8.91 0.86 12.36
C TYR A 65 9.54 2.22 12.72
N ASP A 66 10.15 2.94 11.76
CA ASP A 66 10.57 4.33 11.96
C ASP A 66 9.35 5.27 11.90
N ALA A 67 8.93 5.81 13.04
CA ALA A 67 7.74 6.65 13.17
C ALA A 67 7.82 7.93 12.33
N ASN A 68 8.97 8.59 12.26
CA ASN A 68 9.16 9.84 11.52
C ASN A 68 9.08 9.60 10.00
N ARG A 69 9.75 8.56 9.50
CA ARG A 69 9.68 8.17 8.08
C ARG A 69 8.27 7.71 7.72
N SER A 70 7.59 7.02 8.64
CA SER A 70 6.20 6.60 8.48
C SER A 70 5.27 7.81 8.38
N PHE A 71 5.45 8.80 9.24
CA PHE A 71 4.67 10.04 9.21
C PHE A 71 4.88 10.81 7.91
N LYS A 72 6.13 10.96 7.45
CA LYS A 72 6.41 11.56 6.13
C LYS A 72 5.72 10.80 4.99
N CYS A 73 5.75 9.46 5.03
CA CYS A 73 5.07 8.62 4.05
C CYS A 73 3.54 8.81 4.07
N LEU A 74 2.97 8.97 5.26
CA LEU A 74 1.55 9.18 5.49
C LEU A 74 1.09 10.54 4.98
N LYS A 75 1.86 11.61 5.23
CA LYS A 75 1.61 12.94 4.65
C LYS A 75 1.65 12.90 3.13
N ASN A 76 2.64 12.22 2.54
CA ASN A 76 2.71 12.05 1.09
C ASN A 76 1.50 11.29 0.53
N TYR A 77 1.02 10.26 1.22
CA TYR A 77 -0.17 9.51 0.82
C TYR A 77 -1.42 10.41 0.73
N TYR A 78 -1.69 11.23 1.76
CA TYR A 78 -2.81 12.15 1.74
C TYR A 78 -2.61 13.32 0.77
N HIS A 79 -1.38 13.80 0.61
CA HIS A 79 -1.05 14.80 -0.40
C HIS A 79 -1.41 14.30 -1.81
N LEU A 80 -1.00 13.07 -2.17
CA LEU A 80 -1.34 12.48 -3.46
C LEU A 80 -2.85 12.28 -3.64
N LYS A 81 -3.55 11.87 -2.58
CA LYS A 81 -5.01 11.69 -2.61
C LYS A 81 -5.76 13.00 -2.83
N SER A 82 -5.32 14.08 -2.18
CA SER A 82 -5.87 15.43 -2.33
C SER A 82 -5.52 16.04 -3.69
N LYS A 83 -4.30 15.82 -4.17
CA LYS A 83 -3.80 16.37 -5.43
C LYS A 83 -4.43 15.70 -6.66
N TYR A 84 -4.78 14.41 -6.55
CA TYR A 84 -5.27 13.60 -7.68
C TYR A 84 -6.56 12.83 -7.35
N PRO A 85 -7.65 13.54 -6.98
CA PRO A 85 -8.88 12.91 -6.54
C PRO A 85 -9.48 11.99 -7.60
N GLU A 86 -9.32 12.32 -8.89
CA GLU A 86 -9.78 11.51 -10.01
C GLU A 86 -9.07 10.15 -10.17
N MET A 87 -7.90 9.96 -9.56
CA MET A 87 -7.27 8.64 -9.46
C MET A 87 -7.70 7.89 -8.20
N PHE A 88 -7.77 8.57 -7.05
CA PHE A 88 -7.92 7.91 -5.75
C PHE A 88 -9.38 7.74 -5.29
N ASN A 89 -10.31 8.53 -5.82
CA ASN A 89 -11.73 8.50 -5.46
C ASN A 89 -12.57 7.86 -6.58
N LYS A 90 -12.11 6.72 -7.11
CA LYS A 90 -12.81 5.97 -8.15
C LYS A 90 -13.40 4.68 -7.60
N THR A 91 -14.66 4.44 -7.94
CA THR A 91 -15.33 3.16 -7.68
C THR A 91 -14.98 2.14 -8.77
N PRO A 92 -15.08 0.82 -8.49
CA PRO A 92 -14.88 -0.21 -9.51
C PRO A 92 -15.75 -0.02 -10.76
N LEU A 93 -16.96 0.54 -10.60
CA LEU A 93 -17.87 0.82 -11.70
C LEU A 93 -17.34 1.93 -12.63
N GLU A 94 -16.77 3.00 -12.06
CA GLU A 94 -16.21 4.12 -12.83
C GLU A 94 -14.95 3.74 -13.62
N VAL A 95 -14.27 2.66 -13.23
CA VAL A 95 -13.07 2.14 -13.93
C VAL A 95 -13.34 0.82 -14.66
N LYS A 96 -14.61 0.42 -14.82
CA LYS A 96 -15.02 -0.84 -15.43
C LYS A 96 -14.36 -1.06 -16.80
N ASP A 97 -14.41 -0.06 -17.68
CA ASP A 97 -13.82 -0.12 -19.03
C ASP A 97 -12.31 -0.38 -19.01
N ILE A 98 -11.61 0.03 -17.95
CA ILE A 98 -10.17 -0.21 -17.78
C ILE A 98 -9.96 -1.65 -17.28
N LEU A 99 -10.77 -2.10 -16.32
CA LEU A 99 -10.71 -3.45 -15.77
C LEU A 99 -11.02 -4.51 -16.84
N GLU A 100 -12.02 -4.28 -17.68
CA GLU A 100 -12.45 -5.20 -18.75
C GLU A 100 -11.42 -5.33 -19.90
N LYS A 101 -10.48 -4.38 -20.02
CA LYS A 101 -9.37 -4.49 -20.99
C LYS A 101 -8.37 -5.58 -20.64
N ASN A 102 -8.48 -6.21 -19.47
CA ASN A 102 -7.57 -7.28 -19.00
C ASN A 102 -6.09 -6.86 -19.04
N ILE A 103 -5.81 -5.58 -18.80
CA ILE A 103 -4.44 -5.06 -18.72
C ILE A 103 -3.81 -5.42 -17.38
N TYR A 104 -4.59 -5.39 -16.30
CA TYR A 104 -4.14 -5.70 -14.95
C TYR A 104 -4.82 -6.99 -14.49
N TYR A 105 -4.03 -7.96 -14.04
CA TYR A 105 -4.52 -9.21 -13.48
C TYR A 105 -3.82 -9.48 -12.15
N VAL A 106 -4.61 -9.58 -11.07
CA VAL A 106 -4.12 -10.00 -9.75
C VAL A 106 -4.32 -11.51 -9.63
N THR A 107 -3.25 -12.22 -9.31
CA THR A 107 -3.27 -13.68 -9.21
C THR A 107 -4.11 -14.15 -8.01
N LYS A 108 -4.74 -15.32 -8.15
CA LYS A 108 -5.45 -16.02 -7.05
C LYS A 108 -4.51 -16.67 -6.03
N LYS A 109 -3.20 -16.66 -6.29
CA LYS A 109 -2.15 -17.16 -5.40
C LYS A 109 -1.08 -16.10 -5.22
N ARG A 110 -0.44 -16.08 -4.07
CA ARG A 110 0.73 -15.26 -3.76
C ARG A 110 1.99 -15.90 -4.29
N GLY A 111 3.05 -15.12 -4.40
CA GLY A 111 4.39 -15.64 -4.65
C GLY A 111 4.92 -16.47 -3.48
N TYR A 112 6.12 -17.02 -3.63
CA TYR A 112 6.70 -17.96 -2.66
C TYR A 112 6.97 -17.29 -1.30
N GLU A 113 7.25 -15.99 -1.29
CA GLU A 113 7.56 -15.22 -0.09
C GLU A 113 6.32 -14.48 0.46
N GLY A 114 5.12 -14.78 -0.06
CA GLY A 114 3.84 -14.20 0.37
C GLY A 114 3.46 -12.89 -0.34
N GLU A 115 4.24 -12.44 -1.31
CA GLU A 115 3.97 -11.25 -2.11
C GLU A 115 2.70 -11.39 -2.96
N GLY A 116 1.96 -10.29 -3.10
CA GLY A 116 0.89 -10.20 -4.09
C GLY A 116 1.49 -10.11 -5.50
N VAL A 117 1.00 -10.91 -6.45
CA VAL A 117 1.49 -10.89 -7.82
C VAL A 117 0.50 -10.16 -8.71
N LEU A 118 0.94 -9.02 -9.26
CA LEU A 118 0.23 -8.27 -10.28
C LEU A 118 0.88 -8.55 -11.64
N VAL A 119 0.12 -9.15 -12.55
CA VAL A 119 0.51 -9.31 -13.95
C VAL A 119 -0.06 -8.13 -14.72
N VAL A 120 0.80 -7.39 -15.42
CA VAL A 120 0.35 -6.38 -16.38
C VAL A 120 0.66 -6.80 -17.81
N LEU A 121 -0.40 -6.95 -18.60
CA LEU A 121 -0.35 -7.42 -19.98
C LEU A 121 -0.25 -6.22 -20.92
N ILE A 122 0.94 -6.06 -21.50
CA ILE A 122 1.23 -5.01 -22.46
C ILE A 122 1.18 -5.62 -23.85
N ARG A 123 0.07 -5.42 -24.56
CA ARG A 123 -0.13 -5.98 -25.92
C ARG A 123 0.25 -5.03 -27.03
N ASN A 124 0.24 -3.72 -26.77
CA ASN A 124 0.65 -2.70 -27.73
C ASN A 124 1.31 -1.53 -26.97
N PRO A 125 2.43 -0.97 -27.45
CA PRO A 125 3.07 0.19 -26.83
C PRO A 125 2.12 1.39 -26.65
N LYS A 126 1.11 1.59 -27.51
CA LYS A 126 0.07 2.63 -27.33
C LYS A 126 -0.77 2.44 -26.05
N GLN A 127 -0.94 1.21 -25.56
CA GLN A 127 -1.61 0.94 -24.27
C GLN A 127 -0.77 1.41 -23.09
N ILE A 128 0.55 1.29 -23.18
CA ILE A 128 1.49 1.84 -22.20
C ILE A 128 1.41 3.37 -22.20
N PHE A 129 1.36 3.99 -23.38
CA PHE A 129 1.22 5.44 -23.47
C PHE A 129 -0.10 5.96 -22.91
N ALA A 130 -1.21 5.23 -23.07
CA ALA A 130 -2.49 5.62 -22.48
C ALA A 130 -2.52 5.48 -20.95
N SER A 131 -1.91 4.43 -20.39
CA SER A 131 -1.78 4.27 -18.94
C SER A 131 -0.76 5.25 -18.35
N ILE A 132 0.39 5.45 -18.99
CA ILE A 132 1.37 6.47 -18.59
C ILE A 132 0.79 7.87 -18.76
N GLN A 133 0.02 8.19 -19.80
CA GLN A 133 -0.64 9.49 -19.93
C GLN A 133 -1.66 9.73 -18.82
N PHE A 134 -2.46 8.71 -18.48
CA PHE A 134 -3.32 8.74 -17.31
C PHE A 134 -2.50 9.10 -16.07
N PHE A 135 -1.41 8.37 -15.76
CA PHE A 135 -0.58 8.69 -14.59
C PHE A 135 0.21 10.02 -14.70
N SER A 136 0.62 10.46 -15.90
CA SER A 136 1.42 11.68 -16.12
C SER A 136 0.60 12.96 -16.01
N ARG A 137 -0.72 12.89 -16.28
CA ARG A 137 -1.66 13.96 -15.94
C ARG A 137 -1.71 14.22 -14.43
N PHE A 138 -1.31 13.21 -13.67
CA PHE A 138 -1.37 13.18 -12.22
C PHE A 138 0.01 12.97 -11.57
N ILE A 139 1.11 13.07 -12.32
CA ILE A 139 2.47 13.09 -11.76
C ILE A 139 3.27 13.93 -12.75
N LYS A 140 3.37 15.24 -12.48
CA LYS A 140 4.40 16.07 -13.11
C LYS A 140 5.74 15.59 -12.53
N ILE A 141 6.46 14.77 -13.31
CA ILE A 141 7.90 14.56 -13.13
C ILE A 141 8.60 15.78 -13.70
#